data_AF-A0A8E0S428-F1
#
_entry.id   AF-A0A8E0S428-F1
#
_cell.length_a   1.000
_cell.length_b   1.000
_cell.length_c   1.000
_cell.angle_alpha   90.00
_cell.angle_beta   90.00
_cell.angle_gamma   90.00
#
_symmetry.space_group_name_H-M   'P 1'
#
loop_
_entity.id
_entity.type
_entity.pdbx_description
1 polymer ?
#
loop_
_entity_poly.entity_id
_entity_poly.type
_entity_poly.pdbx_seq_one_letter_code
_entity_poly.pdbx_strand_id
1 'polypeptide(L)'
;IGDLIGTNLQKCLQVIHRRLTNELTRLAAVRAIHIIAVSPLALDRNDFLSAGSCELATFLSKSDRILRLATLRCLYTIWSKHLQAIGSDCLDTILTLVPKMLITEQDLQTAQVSSVPTFILY
;
A
#
# COMPACT_ATOMS: atom_id res chain seq x y z
N ILE A 1 1.83 5.15 -25.56
CA ILE A 1 3.01 6.02 -25.23
C ILE A 1 3.87 5.38 -24.14
N GLY A 2 3.30 4.80 -23.07
CA GLY A 2 4.07 4.10 -22.02
C GLY A 2 4.91 2.92 -22.51
N ASP A 3 4.46 2.21 -23.54
CA ASP A 3 5.14 1.01 -24.05
C ASP A 3 6.38 1.32 -24.91
N LEU A 4 6.61 2.59 -25.28
CA LEU A 4 7.81 3.03 -26.02
C LEU A 4 9.02 3.31 -25.11
N ILE A 5 8.90 3.13 -23.80
CA ILE A 5 9.87 3.67 -22.83
C ILE A 5 11.05 2.71 -22.57
N GLY A 6 11.09 1.51 -23.16
CA GLY A 6 12.28 0.65 -23.26
C GLY A 6 13.24 0.69 -22.05
N THR A 7 14.49 1.07 -22.26
CA THR A 7 15.52 1.19 -21.21
C THR A 7 15.27 2.28 -20.17
N ASN A 8 14.46 3.28 -20.50
CA ASN A 8 14.12 4.38 -19.57
C ASN A 8 13.08 3.93 -18.53
N LEU A 9 12.28 2.90 -18.85
CA LEU A 9 11.26 2.39 -17.93
C LEU A 9 11.93 1.79 -16.71
N GLN A 10 12.97 0.98 -16.92
CA GLN A 10 13.75 0.38 -15.84
C GLN A 10 14.39 1.46 -14.94
N LYS A 11 14.91 2.55 -15.52
CA LYS A 11 15.46 3.68 -14.74
C LYS A 11 14.38 4.36 -13.91
N CYS A 12 13.19 4.57 -14.47
CA CYS A 12 12.06 5.15 -13.74
C CYS A 12 11.62 4.24 -12.57
N LEU A 13 11.51 2.94 -12.79
CA LEU A 13 11.17 1.97 -11.75
C LEU A 13 12.22 1.94 -10.63
N GLN A 14 13.51 2.01 -10.96
CA GLN A 14 14.59 2.13 -9.96
C GLN A 14 14.48 3.41 -9.13
N VAL A 15 14.13 4.54 -9.74
CA VAL A 15 13.90 5.79 -8.99
C VAL A 15 12.73 5.64 -8.04
N ILE A 16 11.63 5.04 -8.48
CA ILE A 16 10.46 4.79 -7.62
C ILE A 16 10.83 3.88 -6.45
N HIS A 17 11.61 2.82 -6.69
CA HIS A 17 12.10 1.94 -5.64
C HIS A 17 12.97 2.69 -4.60
N ARG A 18 13.89 3.56 -5.05
CA ARG A 18 14.69 4.40 -4.14
C ARG A 18 13.83 5.36 -3.31
N ARG A 19 12.72 5.84 -3.88
CA ARG A 19 11.77 6.70 -3.16
C ARG A 19 10.92 5.92 -2.19
N LEU A 20 10.65 4.64 -2.47
CA LEU A 20 9.91 3.72 -1.60
C LEU A 20 10.68 3.43 -0.30
N THR A 21 11.98 3.19 -0.39
CA THR A 21 12.82 2.91 0.79
C THR A 21 13.04 4.16 1.65
N ASN A 22 12.95 5.37 1.07
CA ASN A 22 13.15 6.63 1.78
C ASN A 22 11.88 7.08 2.54
N GLU A 23 12.00 7.32 3.85
CA GLU A 23 10.88 7.69 4.73
C GLU A 23 10.14 8.96 4.33
N LEU A 24 10.85 9.99 3.86
CA LEU A 24 10.23 11.26 3.47
C LEU A 24 9.43 11.14 2.17
N THR A 25 9.84 10.24 1.28
CA THR A 25 9.25 10.14 -0.07
C THR A 25 8.43 8.88 -0.31
N ARG A 26 8.35 7.97 0.66
CA ARG A 26 7.68 6.67 0.45
C ARG A 26 6.21 6.79 0.14
N LEU A 27 5.48 7.73 0.75
CA LEU A 27 4.05 7.90 0.45
C LEU A 27 3.83 8.28 -1.03
N ALA A 28 4.68 9.16 -1.57
CA ALA A 28 4.63 9.52 -2.98
C ALA A 28 4.98 8.32 -3.88
N ALA A 29 5.96 7.51 -3.48
CA ALA A 29 6.31 6.28 -4.19
C ALA A 29 5.16 5.26 -4.19
N VAL A 30 4.48 5.04 -3.06
CA VAL A 30 3.32 4.16 -2.96
C VAL A 30 2.21 4.60 -3.94
N ARG A 31 1.92 5.90 -4.00
CA ARG A 31 0.94 6.44 -4.95
C ARG A 31 1.35 6.25 -6.41
N ALA A 32 2.63 6.43 -6.72
CA ALA A 32 3.15 6.18 -8.06
C ALA A 32 3.02 4.69 -8.45
N ILE A 33 3.36 3.77 -7.53
CA ILE A 33 3.19 2.32 -7.75
C ILE A 33 1.72 1.97 -7.95
N HIS A 34 0.81 2.57 -7.19
CA HIS A 34 -0.63 2.36 -7.38
C HIS A 34 -1.08 2.78 -8.78
N ILE A 35 -0.65 3.94 -9.28
CA ILE A 35 -0.96 4.40 -10.64
C ILE A 35 -0.41 3.41 -11.68
N ILE A 36 0.81 2.93 -11.50
CA ILE A 36 1.42 1.92 -12.37
C ILE A 36 0.60 0.63 -12.37
N ALA A 37 0.17 0.14 -11.20
CA ALA A 37 -0.64 -1.08 -11.07
C ALA A 37 -2.06 -0.91 -11.63
N VAL A 38 -2.61 0.31 -11.65
CA VAL A 38 -3.90 0.59 -12.31
C VAL A 38 -3.74 0.62 -13.84
N SER A 39 -2.60 1.06 -14.34
CA SER A 39 -2.32 1.22 -15.77
C SER A 39 -2.36 -0.11 -16.51
N PRO A 40 -2.84 -0.17 -17.77
CA PRO A 40 -2.80 -1.37 -18.61
C PRO A 40 -1.38 -1.67 -19.15
N LEU A 41 -0.33 -1.13 -18.52
CA LEU A 41 1.04 -1.40 -18.94
C LEU A 41 1.30 -2.90 -18.78
N ALA A 42 1.61 -3.56 -19.89
CA ALA A 42 2.20 -4.90 -19.87
C ALA A 42 3.63 -4.75 -19.34
N LEU A 43 3.76 -4.67 -18.01
CA LEU A 43 5.06 -4.86 -17.37
C LEU A 43 5.39 -6.33 -17.55
N ASP A 44 6.06 -6.66 -18.65
CA ASP A 44 6.40 -8.03 -19.09
C ASP A 44 7.16 -8.86 -18.05
N ARG A 45 7.51 -8.29 -16.89
CA ARG A 45 8.18 -8.95 -15.77
C ARG A 45 7.61 -8.44 -14.45
N ASN A 46 6.83 -9.29 -13.79
CA ASN A 46 6.24 -9.09 -12.46
C ASN A 46 7.25 -8.79 -11.33
N ASP A 47 8.56 -8.79 -11.59
CA ASP A 47 9.62 -8.65 -10.58
C ASP A 47 9.52 -7.34 -9.79
N PHE A 48 9.17 -6.22 -10.44
CA PHE A 48 9.05 -4.92 -9.74
C PHE A 48 7.83 -4.88 -8.81
N LEU A 49 6.66 -5.33 -9.29
CA LEU A 49 5.45 -5.36 -8.47
C LEU A 49 5.57 -6.40 -7.36
N SER A 50 6.27 -7.52 -7.62
CA SER A 50 6.53 -8.53 -6.62
C SER A 50 7.44 -8.02 -5.51
N ALA A 51 8.60 -7.46 -5.85
CA ALA A 51 9.51 -6.84 -4.87
C ALA A 51 8.82 -5.68 -4.11
N GLY A 52 8.10 -4.83 -4.84
CA GLY A 52 7.35 -3.72 -4.25
C GLY A 52 6.23 -4.19 -3.33
N SER A 53 5.53 -5.29 -3.64
CA SER A 53 4.42 -5.79 -2.83
C SER A 53 4.86 -6.23 -1.43
N CYS A 54 6.03 -6.88 -1.32
CA CYS A 54 6.56 -7.31 -0.04
C CYS A 54 7.05 -6.13 0.80
N GLU A 55 7.69 -5.13 0.18
CA GLU A 55 8.07 -3.91 0.90
C GLU A 55 6.83 -3.10 1.34
N LEU A 56 5.81 -3.00 0.49
CA LEU A 56 4.52 -2.40 0.83
C LEU A 56 3.87 -3.11 2.03
N ALA A 57 3.90 -4.44 2.10
CA ALA A 57 3.33 -5.18 3.23
C ALA A 57 3.95 -4.74 4.58
N THR A 58 5.25 -4.40 4.61
CA THR A 58 5.90 -3.89 5.83
C THR A 58 5.36 -2.53 6.30
N PHE A 59 4.79 -1.74 5.40
CA PHE A 59 4.21 -0.42 5.73
C PHE A 59 2.88 -0.54 6.46
N LEU A 60 2.18 -1.68 6.35
CA LEU A 60 0.96 -1.94 7.11
C LEU A 60 1.23 -1.97 8.64
N SER A 61 2.45 -2.32 9.04
CA SER A 61 2.91 -2.32 10.44
C SER A 61 3.34 -0.94 10.97
N LYS A 62 3.30 0.11 10.15
CA LYS A 62 3.73 1.47 10.55
C LYS A 62 2.59 2.24 11.21
N SER A 63 2.90 3.19 12.09
CA SER A 63 1.90 4.02 12.78
C SER A 63 1.24 5.07 11.88
N ASP A 64 1.88 5.46 10.77
CA ASP A 64 1.35 6.44 9.83
C ASP A 64 0.09 5.91 9.12
N ARG A 65 -1.07 6.48 9.48
CA ARG A 65 -2.37 6.12 8.94
C ARG A 65 -2.50 6.39 7.43
N ILE A 66 -1.97 7.50 6.96
CA ILE A 66 -2.06 7.89 5.54
C ILE A 66 -1.24 6.91 4.70
N LEU A 67 -0.04 6.56 5.18
CA LEU A 67 0.81 5.56 4.56
C LEU A 67 0.14 4.18 4.54
N ARG A 68 -0.41 3.73 5.67
CA ARG A 68 -1.10 2.43 5.75
C ARG A 68 -2.27 2.31 4.78
N LEU A 69 -3.16 3.31 4.74
CA LEU A 69 -4.32 3.30 3.84
C LEU A 69 -3.91 3.36 2.36
N ALA A 70 -2.92 4.20 2.02
CA ALA A 70 -2.39 4.26 0.66
C ALA A 70 -1.76 2.92 0.24
N THR A 71 -1.04 2.28 1.16
CA THR A 71 -0.42 0.96 0.96
C THR A 71 -1.47 -0.12 0.77
N LEU A 72 -2.51 -0.16 1.62
CA LEU A 72 -3.60 -1.12 1.51
C LEU A 72 -4.33 -1.02 0.16
N ARG A 73 -4.65 0.21 -0.26
CA ARG A 73 -5.29 0.44 -1.57
C ARG A 73 -4.38 0.02 -2.74
N CYS A 74 -3.09 0.26 -2.61
CA CYS A 74 -2.09 -0.17 -3.60
C CYS A 74 -2.04 -1.71 -3.68
N LEU A 75 -1.90 -2.40 -2.55
CA LEU A 75 -1.85 -3.85 -2.46
C LEU A 75 -3.14 -4.51 -2.98
N TYR A 76 -4.32 -3.97 -2.66
CA TYR A 76 -5.58 -4.45 -3.22
C TYR A 76 -5.64 -4.34 -4.75
N THR A 77 -5.06 -3.28 -5.31
CA THR A 77 -5.01 -3.10 -6.77
C THR A 77 -4.06 -4.09 -7.42
N ILE A 78 -2.89 -4.30 -6.82
CA ILE A 78 -1.93 -5.32 -7.29
C ILE A 78 -2.57 -6.71 -7.20
N TRP A 79 -3.27 -7.02 -6.10
CA TRP A 79 -3.99 -8.28 -5.92
C TRP A 79 -5.05 -8.51 -7.01
N SER A 80 -5.87 -7.50 -7.29
CA SER A 80 -6.97 -7.63 -8.26
C SER A 80 -6.53 -7.68 -9.72
N LYS A 81 -5.42 -7.02 -10.08
CA LYS A 81 -4.96 -6.94 -11.47
C LYS A 81 -3.75 -7.81 -11.80
N HIS A 82 -2.91 -8.11 -10.81
CA HIS A 82 -1.63 -8.78 -10.95
C HIS A 82 -1.47 -9.85 -9.86
N LEU A 83 -2.41 -10.80 -9.79
CA LEU A 83 -2.43 -11.85 -8.76
C LEU A 83 -1.10 -12.63 -8.66
N GLN A 84 -0.42 -12.83 -9.80
CA GLN A 84 0.87 -13.50 -9.89
C GLN A 84 2.06 -12.68 -9.32
N ALA A 85 1.87 -11.39 -9.03
CA ALA A 85 2.90 -10.55 -8.44
C ALA A 85 3.02 -10.75 -6.92
N ILE A 86 1.96 -11.20 -6.24
CA ILE A 86 1.94 -11.32 -4.78
C ILE A 86 2.36 -12.75 -4.40
N GLY A 87 3.51 -12.87 -3.73
CA GLY A 87 3.99 -14.13 -3.17
C GLY A 87 3.18 -14.59 -1.96
N SER A 88 3.17 -15.89 -1.67
CA SER A 88 2.46 -16.51 -0.53
C SER A 88 2.82 -15.85 0.80
N ASP A 89 4.10 -15.59 1.04
CA ASP A 89 4.59 -15.04 2.31
C ASP A 89 4.09 -13.61 2.55
N CYS A 90 3.96 -12.84 1.47
CA CYS A 90 3.47 -11.46 1.51
C CYS A 90 1.94 -11.44 1.68
N LEU A 91 1.23 -12.45 1.15
CA LEU A 91 -0.20 -12.67 1.38
C LEU A 91 -0.50 -12.94 2.86
N ASP A 92 0.22 -13.85 3.50
CA ASP A 92 0.05 -14.16 4.93
C ASP A 92 0.30 -12.92 5.81
N THR A 93 1.30 -12.12 5.45
CA THR A 93 1.58 -10.85 6.12
C THR A 93 0.42 -9.87 5.98
N ILE A 94 -0.20 -9.77 4.81
CA ILE A 94 -1.35 -8.90 4.58
C ILE A 94 -2.57 -9.40 5.38
N LEU A 95 -2.88 -10.70 5.34
CA LEU A 95 -4.02 -11.29 6.05
C LEU A 95 -3.90 -11.18 7.56
N THR A 96 -2.68 -11.16 8.10
CA THR A 96 -2.45 -10.99 9.54
C THR A 96 -2.47 -9.53 9.99
N LEU A 97 -2.00 -8.59 9.16
CA LEU A 97 -1.87 -7.18 9.52
C LEU A 97 -3.12 -6.34 9.22
N VAL A 98 -3.84 -6.62 8.14
CA VAL A 98 -5.03 -5.83 7.74
C VAL A 98 -6.14 -5.89 8.80
N PRO A 99 -6.52 -7.06 9.35
CA PRO A 99 -7.52 -7.11 10.40
C PRO A 99 -7.09 -6.33 11.65
N LYS A 100 -5.82 -6.46 12.06
CA LYS A 100 -5.27 -5.73 13.21
C LYS A 100 -5.36 -4.22 13.01
N MET A 101 -5.00 -3.74 11.83
CA MET A 101 -5.11 -2.33 11.46
C MET A 101 -6.56 -1.83 11.54
N LEU A 102 -7.52 -2.59 11.00
CA LEU A 102 -8.93 -2.21 10.98
C LEU A 102 -9.55 -2.19 12.39
N ILE A 103 -9.20 -3.15 13.24
CA ILE A 103 -9.69 -3.23 14.62
C ILE A 103 -9.20 -2.02 15.44
N THR A 104 -7.91 -1.67 15.36
CA THR A 104 -7.37 -0.49 16.07
C THR A 104 -8.06 0.82 15.66
N GLU A 105 -8.45 0.95 14.39
CA GLU A 105 -9.19 2.13 13.91
C GLU A 105 -10.62 2.17 14.48
N GLN A 106 -11.26 1.00 14.57
CA GLN A 106 -12.60 0.87 15.13
C GLN A 106 -12.61 1.15 16.64
N ASP A 107 -11.59 0.72 17.37
CA ASP A 107 -11.40 1.04 18.79
C ASP A 107 -11.17 2.53 19.03
N LEU A 108 -10.38 3.20 18.17
CA LEU A 108 -10.19 4.65 18.27
C LEU A 108 -11.49 5.41 18.01
N GLN A 109 -12.28 5.00 17.01
CA GLN A 109 -13.57 5.64 16.71
C GLN A 109 -14.60 5.39 17.84
N THR A 110 -14.69 4.17 18.36
CA THR A 110 -15.61 3.84 19.45
C THR A 110 -15.25 4.57 20.75
N ALA A 111 -13.97 4.72 21.08
CA ALA A 111 -13.52 5.51 22.23
C ALA A 111 -13.85 7.01 22.11
N GLN A 112 -13.83 7.57 20.89
CA GLN A 112 -14.24 8.95 20.63
C GLN A 112 -15.76 9.12 20.76
N VAL A 113 -16.54 8.15 20.27
CA VAL A 113 -18.01 8.19 20.33
C VAL A 113 -18.54 7.94 21.76
N SER A 114 -17.83 7.16 22.59
CA SER A 114 -18.19 6.97 24.00
C SER A 114 -17.86 8.17 24.90
N SER A 115 -17.12 9.15 24.41
CA SER A 115 -16.76 10.38 25.13
C SER A 115 -17.67 11.57 24.79
N VAL A 116 -18.90 11.33 24.31
CA VAL A 116 -19.97 12.32 24.40
C VAL A 116 -20.53 12.23 25.82
N PRO A 117 -20.21 13.18 26.73
CA PRO A 117 -20.65 13.04 28.10
C PRO A 117 -22.16 13.21 28.16
N THR A 118 -22.80 12.24 28.79
CA THR A 118 -24.18 12.27 29.26
C THR A 118 -24.39 13.44 30.22
N PHE A 119 -24.50 14.65 29.71
CA PHE A 119 -24.90 15.87 30.46
C PHE A 119 -26.23 16.40 29.92
N ILE A 120 -27.26 15.56 29.87
CA ILE A 120 -28.66 16.02 29.90
C ILE A 120 -29.45 15.00 30.71
N LEU A 121 -29.25 15.00 32.02
CA LEU A 121 -30.24 14.52 32.99
C LEU A 121 -29.95 15.29 34.29
N TYR A 122 -30.53 16.48 34.41
CA TYR A 122 -31.14 17.06 35.62
C TYR A 122 -31.76 18.42 35.28
#